data_AF-A0AAN6BXF4-F1
#
_entry.id   AF-A0AAN6BXF4-F1
#
_cell.length_a   1.000
_cell.length_b   1.000
_cell.length_c   1.000
_cell.angle_alpha   90.00
_cell.angle_beta   90.00
_cell.angle_gamma   90.00
#
_symmetry.space_group_name_H-M   'P 1'
#
loop_
_entity.id
_entity.type
_entity.pdbx_description
1 polymer ?
#
loop_
_entity_poly.entity_id
_entity_poly.type
_entity_poly.pdbx_seq_one_letter_code
_entity_poly.pdbx_strand_id
1 'polypeptide(L)'
;MSNTLLSSLAEAKLVPGAAASLIPEGFKPSVNLHVSFDGKDVELGNLFRATECKRSPSILFDQEADASGDATYMLLLVDPDAPTPDDPKFAFWRHWVLPGLRPLGSADAVAQIQPALTEYLGPGPKDDSKPHRYLLLLYRQPSNLDLTKDDVGGEEFTQRRSFDTAKFVEKYDLQLVGVNWFLGAGDGWKE
;
A
#
# COMPACT_ATOMS: atom_id res chain seq x y z
N MET A 1 -15.14 -4.04 11.23
CA MET A 1 -14.02 -3.68 10.33
C MET A 1 -13.24 -4.91 9.84
N SER A 2 -12.71 -5.81 10.70
CA SER A 2 -11.91 -6.96 10.20
C SER A 2 -12.68 -7.89 9.26
N ASN A 3 -13.96 -8.20 9.53
CA ASN A 3 -14.73 -9.09 8.66
C ASN A 3 -14.96 -8.50 7.26
N THR A 4 -15.24 -7.21 7.15
CA THR A 4 -15.44 -6.53 5.85
C THR A 4 -14.14 -6.50 5.05
N LEU A 5 -13.00 -6.22 5.69
CA LEU A 5 -11.70 -6.27 5.03
C LEU A 5 -11.43 -7.67 4.48
N LEU A 6 -11.51 -8.70 5.31
CA LEU A 6 -11.21 -10.08 4.88
C LEU A 6 -12.14 -10.54 3.75
N SER A 7 -13.43 -10.22 3.82
CA SER A 7 -14.38 -10.48 2.72
C SER A 7 -13.96 -9.78 1.42
N SER A 8 -13.63 -8.49 1.48
CA SER A 8 -13.19 -7.74 0.28
C SER A 8 -11.92 -8.32 -0.35
N LEU A 9 -10.95 -8.73 0.47
CA LEU A 9 -9.70 -9.35 0.00
C LEU A 9 -9.96 -10.72 -0.65
N ALA A 10 -10.89 -11.50 -0.09
CA ALA A 10 -11.25 -12.81 -0.63
C ALA A 10 -12.01 -12.66 -1.96
N GLU A 11 -12.99 -11.77 -2.03
CA GLU A 11 -13.75 -11.46 -3.26
C GLU A 11 -12.82 -10.99 -4.39
N ALA A 12 -11.83 -10.17 -4.06
CA ALA A 12 -10.81 -9.68 -4.99
C ALA A 12 -9.69 -10.69 -5.29
N LYS A 13 -9.71 -11.91 -4.72
CA LYS A 13 -8.65 -12.93 -4.87
C LYS A 13 -7.27 -12.42 -4.48
N LEU A 14 -7.22 -11.57 -3.46
CA LEU A 14 -5.98 -11.09 -2.84
C LEU A 14 -5.56 -12.05 -1.73
N VAL A 15 -6.51 -12.48 -0.88
CA VAL A 15 -6.27 -13.44 0.21
C VAL A 15 -7.44 -14.44 0.30
N PRO A 16 -7.23 -15.74 0.01
CA PRO A 16 -6.02 -16.30 -0.60
C PRO A 16 -5.81 -15.76 -2.02
N GLY A 17 -4.55 -15.66 -2.45
CA GLY A 17 -4.22 -15.16 -3.78
C GLY A 17 -2.92 -14.38 -3.81
N ALA A 18 -2.89 -13.33 -4.63
CA ALA A 18 -1.65 -12.61 -4.95
C ALA A 18 -0.99 -11.97 -3.71
N ALA A 19 -1.75 -11.61 -2.68
CA ALA A 19 -1.27 -10.97 -1.47
C ALA A 19 -1.12 -11.93 -0.27
N ALA A 20 -1.30 -13.24 -0.45
CA ALA A 20 -1.30 -14.20 0.66
C ALA A 20 0.05 -14.29 1.41
N SER A 21 1.16 -13.92 0.77
CA SER A 21 2.48 -13.82 1.42
C SER A 21 2.67 -12.54 2.24
N LEU A 22 1.81 -11.55 2.07
CA LEU A 22 1.90 -10.24 2.72
C LEU A 22 0.85 -10.09 3.83
N ILE A 23 -0.36 -10.60 3.58
CA ILE A 23 -1.50 -10.47 4.48
C ILE A 23 -1.88 -11.88 4.97
N PRO A 24 -1.60 -12.21 6.25
CA PRO A 24 -1.93 -13.51 6.80
C PRO A 24 -3.44 -13.82 6.72
N GLU A 25 -3.77 -15.10 6.56
CA GLU A 25 -5.17 -15.54 6.65
C GLU A 25 -5.74 -15.20 8.03
N GLY A 26 -6.90 -14.56 8.07
CA GLY A 26 -7.52 -14.12 9.32
C GLY A 26 -6.87 -12.88 9.96
N PHE A 27 -6.05 -12.14 9.21
CA PHE A 27 -5.46 -10.87 9.66
C PHE A 27 -6.51 -9.94 10.28
N LYS A 28 -6.16 -9.39 11.45
CA LYS A 28 -6.98 -8.41 12.17
C LYS A 28 -6.17 -7.12 12.25
N PRO A 29 -6.57 -6.05 11.53
CA PRO A 29 -5.90 -4.76 11.65
C PRO A 29 -5.93 -4.25 13.09
N SER A 30 -4.78 -3.85 13.61
CA SER A 30 -4.68 -3.08 14.86
C SER A 30 -4.95 -1.59 14.63
N VAL A 31 -4.80 -1.14 13.38
CA VAL A 31 -4.97 0.24 12.96
C VAL A 31 -5.95 0.33 11.78
N ASN A 32 -6.85 1.32 11.83
CA ASN A 32 -7.66 1.67 10.66
C ASN A 32 -6.87 2.61 9.74
N LEU A 33 -6.52 2.13 8.54
CA LEU A 33 -5.78 2.91 7.55
C LEU A 33 -6.77 3.66 6.65
N HIS A 34 -6.88 4.98 6.85
CA HIS A 34 -7.66 5.87 6.01
C HIS A 34 -6.77 6.51 4.94
N VAL A 35 -7.22 6.41 3.69
CA VAL A 35 -6.51 6.91 2.51
C VAL A 35 -7.52 7.64 1.64
N SER A 36 -7.17 8.85 1.19
CA SER A 36 -8.07 9.68 0.38
C SER A 36 -7.33 10.33 -0.78
N PHE A 37 -7.88 10.20 -1.99
CA PHE A 37 -7.39 10.90 -3.18
C PHE A 37 -8.30 12.09 -3.44
N ASP A 38 -7.80 13.31 -3.22
CA ASP A 38 -8.54 14.56 -3.43
C ASP A 38 -9.95 14.57 -2.78
N GLY A 39 -10.06 13.98 -1.58
CA GLY A 39 -11.30 13.90 -0.81
C GLY A 39 -12.20 12.70 -1.13
N LYS A 40 -11.80 11.83 -2.06
CA LYS A 40 -12.45 10.55 -2.32
C LYS A 40 -11.71 9.43 -1.58
N ASP A 41 -12.42 8.81 -0.65
CA ASP A 41 -11.84 7.79 0.23
C ASP A 41 -11.67 6.44 -0.47
N VAL A 42 -10.62 5.75 -0.08
CA VAL A 42 -10.37 4.36 -0.44
C VAL A 42 -11.17 3.46 0.49
N GLU A 43 -12.06 2.67 -0.11
CA GLU A 43 -13.07 1.86 0.57
C GLU A 43 -13.00 0.41 0.09
N LEU A 44 -11.92 -0.29 0.44
CA LEU A 44 -11.81 -1.75 0.31
C LEU A 44 -12.19 -2.30 -1.08
N GLY A 45 -11.66 -1.68 -2.15
CA GLY A 45 -11.85 -2.13 -3.52
C GLY A 45 -12.66 -1.23 -4.43
N ASN A 46 -13.09 -0.05 -3.96
CA ASN A 46 -13.73 0.94 -4.82
C ASN A 46 -12.80 1.37 -5.97
N LEU A 47 -13.41 1.80 -7.09
CA LEU A 47 -12.68 2.10 -8.32
C LEU A 47 -12.21 3.56 -8.36
N PHE A 48 -10.95 3.74 -8.75
CA PHE A 48 -10.35 5.01 -9.11
C PHE A 48 -9.84 4.98 -10.55
N ARG A 49 -9.96 6.11 -11.23
CA ARG A 49 -9.34 6.38 -12.51
C ARG A 49 -7.90 6.82 -12.32
N ALA A 50 -7.04 6.54 -13.29
CA ALA A 50 -5.64 6.94 -13.27
C ALA A 50 -5.46 8.45 -13.00
N THR A 51 -6.34 9.30 -13.55
CA THR A 51 -6.34 10.74 -13.26
C THR A 51 -6.66 11.10 -11.82
N GLU A 52 -7.57 10.38 -11.15
CA GLU A 52 -7.93 10.60 -9.74
C GLU A 52 -6.74 10.29 -8.81
N CYS A 53 -5.86 9.37 -9.20
CA CYS A 53 -4.69 8.97 -8.42
C CYS A 53 -3.37 9.59 -8.92
N LYS A 54 -3.41 10.67 -9.71
CA LYS A 54 -2.19 11.30 -10.25
C LYS A 54 -1.28 11.88 -9.16
N ARG A 55 -1.87 12.37 -8.08
CA ARG A 55 -1.16 12.88 -6.89
C ARG A 55 -1.22 11.84 -5.77
N SER A 56 -0.22 11.86 -4.88
CA SER A 56 -0.22 11.00 -3.71
C SER A 56 -1.45 11.28 -2.84
N PRO A 57 -2.06 10.25 -2.24
CA PRO A 57 -3.21 10.43 -1.37
C PRO A 57 -2.80 11.02 -0.02
N SER A 58 -3.77 11.55 0.73
CA SER A 58 -3.60 11.77 2.16
C SER A 58 -3.69 10.44 2.91
N ILE A 59 -2.90 10.30 3.97
CA ILE A 59 -2.84 9.09 4.81
C ILE A 59 -3.16 9.50 6.23
N LEU A 60 -4.13 8.82 6.84
CA LEU A 60 -4.55 9.03 8.21
C LEU A 60 -4.70 7.69 8.93
N PHE A 61 -4.23 7.64 10.16
CA PHE A 61 -4.38 6.49 11.04
C PHE A 61 -4.09 6.87 12.49
N ASP A 62 -4.58 6.07 13.42
CA ASP A 62 -4.33 6.25 14.85
C ASP A 62 -3.10 5.47 15.33
N GLN A 63 -2.48 5.93 16.42
CA GLN A 63 -1.45 5.16 17.11
C GLN A 63 -2.02 3.85 17.65
N GLU A 64 -1.32 2.74 17.44
CA GLU A 64 -1.64 1.48 18.10
C GLU A 64 -1.62 1.62 19.62
N ALA A 65 -2.58 0.98 20.29
CA ALA A 65 -2.72 1.07 21.74
C ALA A 65 -1.54 0.45 22.51
N ASP A 66 -0.85 -0.53 21.92
CA ASP A 66 0.29 -1.25 22.51
C ASP A 66 1.65 -0.77 21.99
N ALA A 67 1.69 0.19 21.06
CA ALA A 67 2.93 0.73 20.54
C ALA A 67 3.53 1.80 21.47
N SER A 68 4.87 1.89 21.47
CA SER A 68 5.57 3.01 22.10
C SER A 68 5.14 4.35 21.49
N GLY A 69 5.10 5.42 22.27
CA GLY A 69 4.69 6.76 21.79
C GLY A 69 5.60 7.34 20.70
N ASP A 70 6.81 6.81 20.54
CA ASP A 70 7.76 7.18 19.48
C ASP A 70 7.76 6.21 18.28
N ALA A 71 6.83 5.24 18.25
CA ALA A 71 6.70 4.29 17.15
C ALA A 71 6.56 5.01 15.81
N THR A 72 7.11 4.37 14.78
CA THR A 72 7.10 4.87 13.42
C THR A 72 6.54 3.79 12.50
N TYR A 73 5.93 4.22 11.41
CA TYR A 73 5.27 3.34 10.47
C TYR A 73 5.79 3.56 9.05
N MET A 74 5.68 2.52 8.24
CA MET A 74 6.01 2.54 6.83
C MET A 74 4.78 2.19 6.01
N LEU A 75 4.43 3.03 5.05
CA LEU A 75 3.39 2.72 4.07
C LEU A 75 4.02 2.18 2.79
N LEU A 76 3.53 1.04 2.33
CA LEU A 76 3.81 0.47 1.02
C LEU A 76 2.56 0.58 0.13
N LEU A 77 2.72 1.12 -1.07
CA LEU A 77 1.76 1.00 -2.17
C LEU A 77 2.33 0.06 -3.23
N VAL A 78 1.70 -1.09 -3.41
CA VAL A 78 2.15 -2.12 -4.36
C VAL A 78 1.03 -2.65 -5.24
N ASP A 79 1.39 -3.05 -6.47
CA ASP A 79 0.47 -3.58 -7.48
C ASP A 79 0.83 -5.04 -7.83
N PRO A 80 0.01 -6.03 -7.43
CA PRO A 80 0.15 -7.45 -7.77
C PRO A 80 -0.18 -7.78 -9.23
N ASP A 81 -0.69 -6.81 -9.98
CA ASP A 81 -1.26 -7.02 -11.31
C ASP A 81 -0.37 -6.47 -12.42
N ALA A 82 0.77 -5.84 -12.12
CA ALA A 82 1.61 -5.28 -13.18
C ALA A 82 2.26 -6.37 -14.08
N PRO A 83 2.33 -6.19 -15.41
CA PRO A 83 1.77 -5.07 -16.19
C PRO A 83 0.27 -5.15 -16.47
N THR A 84 -0.36 -6.32 -16.34
CA THR A 84 -1.81 -6.52 -16.45
C THR A 84 -2.25 -7.69 -15.55
N PRO A 85 -3.46 -7.68 -14.95
CA PRO A 85 -3.93 -8.76 -14.08
C PRO A 85 -3.89 -10.17 -14.73
N ASP A 86 -3.98 -10.24 -16.06
CA ASP A 86 -3.98 -11.49 -16.82
C ASP A 86 -2.56 -12.06 -17.08
N ASP A 87 -1.52 -11.23 -17.02
CA ASP A 87 -0.09 -11.60 -17.16
C ASP A 87 0.77 -10.75 -16.21
N PRO A 88 0.71 -10.98 -14.88
CA PRO A 88 1.30 -10.10 -13.88
C PRO A 88 2.81 -10.35 -13.67
N LYS A 89 3.59 -10.47 -14.75
CA LYS A 89 5.03 -10.80 -14.70
C LYS A 89 5.93 -9.75 -14.02
N PHE A 90 5.42 -8.55 -13.78
CA PHE A 90 6.12 -7.47 -13.07
C PHE A 90 5.61 -7.28 -11.65
N ALA A 91 4.72 -8.15 -11.17
CA ALA A 91 4.24 -8.14 -9.80
C ALA A 91 5.36 -8.51 -8.80
N PHE A 92 5.42 -7.90 -7.62
CA PHE A 92 4.70 -6.67 -7.26
C PHE A 92 5.40 -5.46 -7.87
N TRP A 93 4.64 -4.52 -8.42
CA TRP A 93 5.19 -3.21 -8.79
C TRP A 93 5.15 -2.26 -7.61
N ARG A 94 6.30 -1.66 -7.29
CA ARG A 94 6.48 -0.72 -6.17
C ARG A 94 6.11 0.71 -6.60
N HIS A 95 4.95 1.18 -6.16
CA HIS A 95 4.45 2.52 -6.46
C HIS A 95 4.90 3.57 -5.45
N TRP A 96 4.98 3.20 -4.16
CA TRP A 96 5.36 4.11 -3.08
C TRP A 96 5.91 3.33 -1.89
N VAL A 97 7.01 3.80 -1.32
CA VAL A 97 7.53 3.32 -0.03
C VAL A 97 7.85 4.54 0.82
N LEU A 98 7.02 4.76 1.83
CA LEU A 98 7.06 5.92 2.69
C LEU A 98 7.35 5.52 4.13
N PRO A 99 8.61 5.61 4.60
CA PRO A 99 8.97 5.31 5.97
C PRO A 99 8.69 6.50 6.90
N GLY A 100 8.84 6.26 8.20
CA GLY A 100 8.87 7.34 9.19
C GLY A 100 7.55 8.10 9.31
N LEU A 101 6.42 7.44 9.10
CA LEU A 101 5.11 8.00 9.41
C LEU A 101 4.86 7.98 10.92
N ARG A 102 4.29 9.06 11.45
CA ARG A 102 3.84 9.17 12.84
C ARG A 102 2.45 9.78 12.90
N PRO A 103 1.46 9.09 13.50
CA PRO A 103 0.15 9.68 13.71
C PRO A 103 0.29 10.83 14.72
N LEU A 104 -0.27 11.99 14.41
CA LEU A 104 -0.31 13.11 15.33
C LEU A 104 -1.56 12.96 16.20
N GLY A 105 -1.43 13.13 17.52
CA GLY A 105 -2.54 12.92 18.47
C GLY A 105 -3.78 13.81 18.26
N SER A 106 -3.76 14.75 17.31
CA SER A 106 -4.94 15.39 16.75
C SER A 106 -5.42 14.58 15.53
N ALA A 107 -6.63 14.05 15.61
CA ALA A 107 -7.23 12.98 14.79
C ALA A 107 -7.17 13.06 13.25
N ASP A 108 -6.52 14.05 12.64
CA ASP A 108 -6.55 14.29 11.19
C ASP A 108 -5.17 14.59 10.59
N ALA A 109 -4.07 14.17 11.22
CA ALA A 109 -2.75 14.37 10.62
C ALA A 109 -1.75 13.24 10.91
N VAL A 110 -0.95 12.92 9.90
CA VAL A 110 0.22 12.07 10.01
C VAL A 110 1.44 12.90 9.64
N ALA A 111 2.43 12.93 10.51
CA ALA A 111 3.73 13.51 10.22
C ALA A 111 4.61 12.51 9.47
N GLN A 112 5.30 12.99 8.44
CA GLN A 112 6.37 12.28 7.76
C GLN A 112 7.71 12.84 8.28
N ILE A 113 8.48 12.00 8.97
CA ILE A 113 9.78 12.40 9.54
C ILE A 113 10.99 11.87 8.75
N GLN A 114 10.74 11.15 7.65
CA GLN A 114 11.78 10.62 6.75
C GLN A 114 11.36 10.81 5.29
N PRO A 115 12.30 11.00 4.34
CA PRO A 115 11.98 11.04 2.91
C PRO A 115 11.47 9.68 2.41
N ALA A 116 10.75 9.67 1.30
CA ALA A 116 10.33 8.43 0.66
C ALA A 116 11.55 7.63 0.16
N LEU A 117 11.52 6.30 0.35
CA LEU A 117 12.50 5.38 -0.25
C LEU A 117 12.16 5.09 -1.71
N THR A 118 10.89 5.23 -2.07
CA THR A 118 10.41 5.21 -3.44
C THR A 118 9.39 6.31 -3.58
N GLU A 119 9.66 7.31 -4.41
CA GLU A 119 8.75 8.43 -4.62
C GLU A 119 7.41 7.95 -5.21
N TYR A 120 6.32 8.61 -4.84
CA TYR A 120 4.99 8.24 -5.31
C TYR A 120 4.92 8.27 -6.84
N LEU A 121 4.52 7.14 -7.42
CA LEU A 121 4.11 7.03 -8.81
C LEU A 121 2.68 6.50 -8.82
N GLY A 122 1.75 7.29 -9.36
CA GLY A 122 0.35 6.90 -9.39
C GLY A 122 0.06 5.66 -10.24
N PRO A 123 -1.12 5.07 -10.08
CA PRO A 123 -1.68 4.07 -10.99
C PRO A 123 -1.53 4.49 -12.46
N GLY A 124 -1.04 3.57 -13.29
CA GLY A 124 -0.92 3.76 -14.74
C GLY A 124 -1.43 2.59 -15.58
N PRO A 125 -2.55 1.92 -15.22
CA PRO A 125 -3.12 0.87 -16.06
C PRO A 125 -3.58 1.47 -17.40
N LYS A 126 -3.42 0.71 -18.47
CA LYS A 126 -3.89 1.12 -19.80
C LYS A 126 -5.41 0.97 -19.91
N ASP A 127 -6.02 1.71 -20.83
CA ASP A 127 -7.48 1.68 -21.06
C ASP A 127 -7.99 0.30 -21.51
N ASP A 128 -7.14 -0.51 -22.13
CA ASP A 128 -7.43 -1.88 -22.57
C ASP A 128 -7.10 -2.95 -21.52
N SER A 129 -6.49 -2.57 -20.40
CA SER A 129 -6.24 -3.48 -19.26
C SER A 129 -7.48 -3.58 -18.37
N LYS A 130 -7.66 -4.74 -17.73
CA LYS A 130 -8.59 -4.84 -16.59
C LYS A 130 -8.09 -3.96 -15.44
N PRO A 131 -8.97 -3.51 -14.53
CA PRO A 131 -8.54 -2.75 -13.37
C PRO A 131 -7.52 -3.53 -12.53
N HIS A 132 -6.47 -2.83 -12.09
CA HIS A 132 -5.41 -3.37 -11.22
C HIS A 132 -5.80 -3.18 -9.75
N ARG A 133 -5.36 -4.08 -8.88
CA ARG A 133 -5.61 -4.05 -7.43
C ARG A 133 -4.44 -3.38 -6.71
N TYR A 134 -4.60 -2.15 -6.28
CA TYR A 134 -3.56 -1.43 -5.56
C TYR A 134 -3.68 -1.67 -4.05
N LEU A 135 -2.64 -2.24 -3.44
CA LEU A 135 -2.58 -2.54 -2.01
C LEU A 135 -1.86 -1.42 -1.25
N LEU A 136 -2.52 -0.86 -0.24
CA LEU A 136 -1.94 0.05 0.75
C LEU A 136 -1.70 -0.73 2.04
N LEU A 137 -0.44 -0.97 2.36
CA LEU A 137 -0.01 -1.79 3.49
C LEU A 137 0.75 -0.92 4.48
N LEU A 138 0.20 -0.75 5.68
CA LEU A 138 0.84 0.00 6.76
C LEU A 138 1.54 -0.98 7.70
N TYR A 139 2.83 -0.77 7.89
CA TYR A 139 3.67 -1.57 8.77
C TYR A 139 4.22 -0.74 9.92
N ARG A 140 4.23 -1.28 11.14
CA ARG A 140 5.03 -0.76 12.24
C ARG A 140 6.50 -1.10 11.98
N GLN A 141 7.37 -0.10 12.09
CA GLN A 141 8.82 -0.25 11.96
C GLN A 141 9.45 -0.69 13.29
N PRO A 142 10.51 -1.52 13.28
CA PRO A 142 11.34 -1.72 14.45
C PRO A 142 12.04 -0.42 14.85
N SER A 143 12.43 -0.32 16.13
CA SER A 143 13.19 0.82 16.63
C SER A 143 14.52 0.98 15.88
N ASN A 144 14.88 2.21 15.52
CA ASN A 144 16.12 2.56 14.81
C ASN A 144 16.27 1.96 13.40
N LEU A 145 15.15 1.65 12.72
CA LEU A 145 15.19 1.31 11.30
C LEU A 145 15.75 2.50 10.50
N ASP A 146 16.87 2.28 9.81
CA ASP A 146 17.52 3.22 8.91
C ASP A 146 17.66 2.58 7.54
N LEU A 147 16.99 3.15 6.53
CA LEU A 147 16.91 2.62 5.19
C LEU A 147 17.24 3.70 4.17
N THR A 148 17.79 3.24 3.05
CA THR A 148 18.13 4.05 1.90
C THR A 148 17.35 3.61 0.66
N LYS A 149 17.44 4.39 -0.40
CA LYS A 149 16.83 4.03 -1.70
C LYS A 149 17.41 2.74 -2.28
N ASP A 150 18.64 2.39 -1.92
CA ASP A 150 19.28 1.15 -2.36
C ASP A 150 18.66 -0.09 -1.70
N ASP A 151 18.11 0.03 -0.49
CA ASP A 151 17.44 -1.06 0.21
C ASP A 151 16.14 -1.51 -0.48
N VAL A 152 15.51 -0.60 -1.23
CA VAL A 152 14.37 -0.92 -2.11
C VAL A 152 14.80 -1.16 -3.56
N GLY A 153 16.09 -1.10 -3.87
CA GLY A 153 16.65 -1.38 -5.20
C GLY A 153 16.71 -0.17 -6.15
N GLY A 154 16.53 1.04 -5.65
CA GLY A 154 16.64 2.31 -6.39
C GLY A 154 15.29 2.93 -6.80
N GLU A 155 15.35 4.00 -7.60
CA GLU A 155 14.19 4.82 -8.00
C GLU A 155 13.80 4.69 -9.47
N GLU A 156 14.68 4.13 -10.30
CA GLU A 156 14.44 4.04 -11.73
C GLU A 156 13.18 3.23 -12.01
N PHE A 157 12.45 3.60 -13.06
CA PHE A 157 11.17 2.98 -13.40
C PHE A 157 11.27 1.45 -13.51
N THR A 158 12.35 0.93 -14.10
CA THR A 158 12.58 -0.51 -14.25
C THR A 158 13.03 -1.21 -12.97
N GLN A 159 13.47 -0.49 -11.95
CA GLN A 159 13.84 -1.01 -10.63
C GLN A 159 12.64 -1.19 -9.70
N ARG A 160 11.48 -0.64 -10.07
CA ARG A 160 10.23 -0.74 -9.30
C ARG A 160 9.46 -2.03 -9.54
N ARG A 161 9.71 -2.71 -10.67
CA ARG A 161 9.06 -3.98 -11.03
C ARG A 161 9.58 -5.15 -10.19
N SER A 162 8.77 -6.20 -10.06
CA SER A 162 9.17 -7.47 -9.44
C SER A 162 9.76 -7.28 -8.04
N PHE A 163 9.26 -6.30 -7.31
CA PHE A 163 9.69 -6.00 -5.95
C PHE A 163 9.21 -7.12 -5.03
N ASP A 164 10.15 -7.87 -4.47
CA ASP A 164 9.85 -8.95 -3.52
C ASP A 164 9.45 -8.35 -2.16
N THR A 165 8.19 -7.94 -2.10
CA THR A 165 7.65 -7.21 -0.96
C THR A 165 7.67 -8.08 0.29
N ALA A 166 7.42 -9.39 0.15
CA ALA A 166 7.42 -10.34 1.27
C ALA A 166 8.83 -10.48 1.87
N LYS A 167 9.86 -10.65 1.02
CA LYS A 167 11.25 -10.67 1.52
C LYS A 167 11.67 -9.35 2.12
N PHE A 168 11.22 -8.22 1.57
CA PHE A 168 11.53 -6.90 2.12
C PHE A 168 10.96 -6.74 3.53
N VAL A 169 9.67 -7.06 3.74
CA VAL A 169 9.05 -6.91 5.06
C VAL A 169 9.64 -7.89 6.08
N GLU A 170 9.96 -9.12 5.66
CA GLU A 170 10.63 -10.11 6.51
C GLU A 170 12.04 -9.66 6.90
N LYS A 171 12.84 -9.18 5.93
CA LYS A 171 14.23 -8.75 6.15
C LYS A 171 14.35 -7.65 7.20
N TYR A 172 13.38 -6.74 7.24
CA TYR A 172 13.40 -5.57 8.12
C TYR A 172 12.41 -5.67 9.28
N ASP A 173 11.90 -6.87 9.59
CA ASP A 173 10.99 -7.14 10.70
C ASP A 173 9.79 -6.17 10.77
N LEU A 174 9.21 -5.88 9.61
CA LEU A 174 8.09 -4.97 9.48
C LEU A 174 6.80 -5.70 9.87
N GLN A 175 6.06 -5.14 10.83
CA GLN A 175 4.84 -5.76 11.35
C GLN A 175 3.62 -5.14 10.71
N LEU A 176 2.79 -5.91 10.00
CA LEU A 176 1.59 -5.40 9.34
C LEU A 176 0.54 -4.99 10.38
N VAL A 177 0.07 -3.74 10.32
CA VAL A 177 -0.88 -3.17 11.30
C VAL A 177 -2.17 -2.67 10.67
N GLY A 178 -2.13 -2.30 9.38
CA GLY A 178 -3.28 -1.79 8.65
C GLY A 178 -3.20 -2.14 7.17
N VAL A 179 -4.37 -2.36 6.57
CA VAL A 179 -4.52 -2.64 5.13
C VAL A 179 -5.72 -1.87 4.63
N ASN A 180 -5.55 -1.24 3.47
CA ASN A 180 -6.65 -0.80 2.62
C ASN A 180 -6.27 -1.09 1.15
N TRP A 181 -7.23 -1.05 0.24
CA TRP A 181 -6.94 -1.32 -1.17
C TRP A 181 -8.01 -0.73 -2.08
N PHE A 182 -7.67 -0.52 -3.35
CA PHE A 182 -8.59 -0.01 -4.37
C PHE A 182 -8.33 -0.64 -5.73
N LEU A 183 -9.30 -0.50 -6.64
CA LEU A 183 -9.13 -0.82 -8.04
C LEU A 183 -8.71 0.44 -8.81
N GLY A 184 -7.62 0.37 -9.57
CA GLY A 184 -7.22 1.44 -10.48
C GLY A 184 -7.46 1.03 -11.93
N ALA A 185 -8.08 1.90 -12.72
CA ALA A 185 -8.36 1.68 -14.12
C ALA A 185 -7.92 2.86 -14.99
N GLY A 186 -7.63 2.59 -16.27
CA GLY A 186 -7.39 3.64 -17.25
C GLY A 186 -8.62 4.56 -17.36
N ASP A 187 -8.41 5.82 -17.69
CA ASP A 187 -9.52 6.79 -17.79
C ASP A 187 -10.54 6.38 -18.86
N GLY A 188 -10.09 5.70 -19.92
CA GLY A 188 -10.92 5.17 -21.00
C GLY A 188 -11.48 3.76 -20.77
N TRP A 189 -11.12 3.10 -19.66
CA TRP A 189 -11.60 1.75 -19.36
C TRP A 189 -13.13 1.69 -19.22
N LYS A 190 -13.73 0.65 -19.80
CA LYS A 190 -15.18 0.37 -19.77
C LYS A 190 -15.42 -1.04 -19.25
N GLU A 191 -16.45 -1.20 -18.44
CA GLU A 191 -16.91 -2.47 -17.88
C GLU A 191 -17.55 -3.38 -18.93
#